data_AF-A0A963KT22-F1
#
_entry.id   AF-A0A963KT22-F1
#
_cell.length_a   1.000
_cell.length_b   1.000
_cell.length_c   1.000
_cell.angle_alpha   90.00
_cell.angle_beta   90.00
_cell.angle_gamma   90.00
#
_symmetry.space_group_name_H-M   'P 1'
#
loop_
_entity.id
_entity.type
_entity.pdbx_description
1 polymer ?
#
loop_
_entity_poly.entity_id
_entity_poly.type
_entity_poly.pdbx_seq_one_letter_code
_entity_poly.pdbx_strand_id
1 'polypeptide(L)'
;AKADVILISGHNGGTGASPQTSIKFAGTPWEMGLSETNQLLTLNRLRHRVVLRTDGGLKTGRDIVIAALLGAEEYGIGTLSLVAMGCIMVRQCHSNTCPVGICTQRDDLRAKFTGSPEKVVNLMTFIAEEVREVLASLGLRSLAEAVGRADLLKQVGRGSQDLDDLDLNPILAQIDSGGLPRHCGVEGRNEVPDTLDAQMVEDARPLLEDREKMQLTYNVRNVHRAVGTRMSAHITKRYGMRGLQPGHLTVRLRGSAGQSLGAWAVQGLRIEVFGDANDYVGKGLSGGSIAVRPMVSSPLVPHENAIIGNTCLYGATAGELFAAGRAGERFAVRNSGAETVVEGCGDNGCEYMTGGMAVILGPVGDNFAAGMSGGMAFVWDPADTFEQRINADMVIRQRIEVDHYAGVLKGLIERHVAATQSTLGDRLLREFDREIGNFWQIVPKELLDKLEVPVTAARTQKAQA
;
A
#
# COMPACT_ATOMS: atom_id res chain seq x y z
N ALA A 1 -10.32 -10.67 -10.53
CA ALA A 1 -9.15 -10.01 -9.90
C ALA A 1 -7.92 -9.88 -10.81
N LYS A 2 -7.79 -10.64 -11.92
CA LYS A 2 -6.71 -10.45 -12.94
C LYS A 2 -5.27 -10.52 -12.39
N ALA A 3 -5.05 -11.28 -11.31
CA ALA A 3 -3.70 -11.56 -10.83
C ALA A 3 -2.96 -12.46 -11.83
N ASP A 4 -1.66 -12.23 -12.00
CA ASP A 4 -0.78 -13.05 -12.84
C ASP A 4 -0.14 -14.20 -12.07
N VAL A 5 0.12 -13.97 -10.78
CA VAL A 5 0.78 -14.91 -9.88
C VAL A 5 -0.01 -15.01 -8.58
N ILE A 6 -0.17 -16.22 -8.07
CA ILE A 6 -0.69 -16.49 -6.73
C ILE A 6 0.43 -17.18 -5.94
N LEU A 7 0.88 -16.55 -4.85
CA LEU A 7 1.85 -17.12 -3.92
C LEU A 7 1.12 -17.80 -2.76
N ILE A 8 1.40 -19.09 -2.55
CA ILE A 8 0.96 -19.88 -1.41
C ILE A 8 2.13 -20.04 -0.46
N SER A 9 2.08 -19.35 0.67
CA SER A 9 3.09 -19.43 1.72
C SER A 9 2.69 -20.40 2.83
N GLY A 10 3.56 -21.35 3.14
CA GLY A 10 3.34 -22.30 4.24
C GLY A 10 3.52 -21.68 5.63
N HIS A 11 2.94 -22.32 6.65
CA HIS A 11 3.03 -21.87 8.06
C HIS A 11 4.48 -21.74 8.58
N ASN A 12 5.44 -22.40 7.93
CA ASN A 12 6.84 -22.53 8.35
C ASN A 12 7.74 -21.45 7.71
N GLY A 13 7.14 -20.39 7.18
CA GLY A 13 7.85 -19.19 6.72
C GLY A 13 8.71 -18.54 7.82
N GLY A 14 9.80 -17.90 7.40
CA GLY A 14 10.66 -17.11 8.30
C GLY A 14 10.05 -15.74 8.61
N THR A 15 10.40 -15.15 9.75
CA THR A 15 10.04 -13.78 10.10
C THR A 15 11.14 -13.10 10.91
N GLY A 16 11.30 -11.79 10.74
CA GLY A 16 12.20 -10.98 11.56
C GLY A 16 11.64 -10.72 12.97
N ALA A 17 10.32 -10.56 13.08
CA ALA A 17 9.61 -10.33 14.33
C ALA A 17 8.14 -10.76 14.19
N SER A 18 7.65 -11.60 15.10
CA SER A 18 6.25 -12.02 15.17
C SER A 18 5.96 -12.61 16.55
N PRO A 19 4.72 -12.51 17.07
CA PRO A 19 4.31 -13.26 18.24
C PRO A 19 4.56 -14.77 18.08
N GLN A 20 5.05 -15.41 19.14
CA GLN A 20 5.30 -16.87 19.11
C GLN A 20 4.01 -17.66 18.88
N THR A 21 2.87 -17.16 19.37
CA THR A 21 1.56 -17.75 19.13
C THR A 21 1.24 -17.82 17.64
N SER A 22 1.49 -16.75 16.88
CA SER A 22 1.31 -16.75 15.43
C SER A 22 2.27 -17.71 14.73
N ILE A 23 3.55 -17.74 15.14
CA ILE A 23 4.56 -18.65 14.56
C ILE A 23 4.18 -20.13 14.76
N LYS A 24 3.53 -20.46 15.88
CA LYS A 24 3.23 -21.84 16.26
C LYS A 24 1.84 -22.32 15.89
N PHE A 25 0.87 -21.41 15.77
CA PHE A 25 -0.55 -21.78 15.71
C PHE A 25 -1.33 -21.14 14.56
N ALA A 26 -0.69 -20.30 13.72
CA ALA A 26 -1.35 -19.71 12.55
C ALA A 26 -0.78 -20.26 11.24
N GLY A 27 -1.66 -20.58 10.30
CA GLY A 27 -1.32 -21.11 8.97
C GLY A 27 -1.34 -22.63 8.88
N THR A 28 -1.24 -23.13 7.66
CA THR A 28 -1.22 -24.57 7.32
C THR A 28 0.02 -24.91 6.48
N PRO A 29 0.37 -26.20 6.34
CA PRO A 29 1.42 -26.63 5.43
C PRO A 29 1.15 -26.19 3.99
N TRP A 30 2.19 -25.79 3.27
CA TRP A 30 2.04 -25.30 1.89
C TRP A 30 1.54 -26.40 0.96
N GLU A 31 1.83 -27.68 1.26
CA GLU A 31 1.39 -28.84 0.48
C GLU A 31 -0.13 -28.85 0.33
N MET A 32 -0.86 -28.57 1.43
CA MET A 32 -2.32 -28.52 1.45
C MET A 32 -2.88 -27.33 0.66
N GLY A 33 -2.38 -26.12 0.96
CA GLY A 33 -2.87 -24.90 0.30
C GLY A 33 -2.53 -24.85 -1.19
N LEU A 34 -1.36 -25.36 -1.56
CA LEU A 34 -0.90 -25.42 -2.94
C LEU A 34 -1.73 -26.41 -3.76
N SER A 35 -1.92 -27.63 -3.24
CA SER A 35 -2.72 -28.64 -3.94
C SER A 35 -4.17 -28.18 -4.07
N GLU A 36 -4.77 -27.64 -3.01
CA GLU A 36 -6.14 -27.11 -3.04
C GLU A 36 -6.28 -26.00 -4.09
N THR A 37 -5.35 -25.03 -4.11
CA THR A 37 -5.36 -23.94 -5.08
C THR A 37 -5.23 -24.47 -6.51
N ASN A 38 -4.29 -25.39 -6.75
CA ASN A 38 -4.07 -26.01 -8.05
C ASN A 38 -5.32 -26.78 -8.53
N GLN A 39 -5.92 -27.59 -7.65
CA GLN A 39 -7.12 -28.37 -7.93
C GLN A 39 -8.33 -27.48 -8.22
N LEU A 40 -8.61 -26.48 -7.38
CA LEU A 40 -9.76 -25.59 -7.56
C LEU A 40 -9.62 -24.70 -8.80
N LEU A 41 -8.43 -24.18 -9.08
CA LEU A 41 -8.21 -23.42 -10.31
C LEU A 41 -8.35 -24.31 -11.56
N THR A 42 -7.93 -25.57 -11.48
CA THR A 42 -8.10 -26.53 -12.58
C THR A 42 -9.58 -26.83 -12.80
N LEU A 43 -10.32 -27.14 -11.73
CA LEU A 43 -11.75 -27.42 -11.75
C LEU A 43 -12.55 -26.27 -12.38
N ASN A 44 -12.16 -25.03 -12.09
CA ASN A 44 -12.80 -23.82 -12.62
C ASN A 44 -12.23 -23.34 -13.97
N ARG A 45 -11.34 -24.10 -14.61
CA ARG A 45 -10.69 -23.75 -15.88
C ARG A 45 -9.95 -22.40 -15.83
N LEU A 46 -9.33 -22.09 -14.70
CA LEU A 46 -8.55 -20.88 -14.46
C LEU A 46 -7.04 -21.16 -14.29
N ARG A 47 -6.64 -22.43 -14.07
CA ARG A 47 -5.25 -22.80 -13.77
C ARG A 47 -4.23 -22.30 -14.78
N HIS A 48 -4.56 -22.33 -16.07
CA HIS A 48 -3.67 -21.91 -17.16
C HIS A 48 -3.47 -20.39 -17.27
N ARG A 49 -4.13 -19.59 -16.43
CA ARG A 49 -4.08 -18.12 -16.47
C ARG A 49 -3.19 -17.48 -15.43
N VAL A 50 -2.73 -18.27 -14.45
CA VAL A 50 -1.99 -17.78 -13.29
C VAL A 50 -0.82 -18.70 -13.02
N VAL A 51 0.32 -18.10 -12.68
CA VAL A 51 1.48 -18.81 -12.16
C VAL A 51 1.23 -19.10 -10.69
N LEU A 52 1.42 -20.36 -10.27
CA LEU A 52 1.42 -20.70 -8.84
C LEU A 52 2.85 -20.66 -8.30
N ARG A 53 3.08 -19.83 -7.30
CA ARG A 53 4.34 -19.75 -6.57
C ARG A 53 4.14 -20.33 -5.18
N THR A 54 5.16 -20.97 -4.62
CA THR A 54 5.12 -21.40 -3.22
C THR A 54 6.42 -21.12 -2.48
N ASP A 55 6.31 -20.86 -1.18
CA ASP A 55 7.42 -20.84 -0.24
C ASP A 55 7.00 -21.45 1.11
N GLY A 56 7.96 -21.65 1.99
CA GLY A 56 7.72 -22.26 3.31
C GLY A 56 8.69 -23.39 3.62
N GLY A 57 9.90 -23.03 4.05
CA GLY A 57 10.88 -24.01 4.51
C GLY A 57 11.49 -24.89 3.42
N LEU A 58 11.31 -24.56 2.14
CA LEU A 58 11.97 -25.21 1.00
C LEU A 58 13.49 -25.11 1.15
N LYS A 59 14.18 -26.25 1.12
CA LYS A 59 15.63 -26.33 1.33
C LYS A 59 16.38 -27.15 0.30
N THR A 60 15.70 -28.08 -0.35
CA THR A 60 16.32 -29.11 -1.19
C THR A 60 15.72 -29.11 -2.59
N GLY A 61 16.44 -29.69 -3.55
CA GLY A 61 15.90 -29.95 -4.89
C GLY A 61 14.68 -30.87 -4.84
N ARG A 62 14.65 -31.86 -3.92
CA ARG A 62 13.45 -32.67 -3.68
C ARG A 62 12.24 -31.84 -3.27
N ASP A 63 12.39 -30.87 -2.37
CA ASP A 63 11.27 -30.02 -1.93
C ASP A 63 10.67 -29.26 -3.13
N ILE A 64 11.54 -28.75 -4.01
CA ILE A 64 11.13 -28.06 -5.25
C ILE A 64 10.38 -29.01 -6.18
N VAL A 65 10.88 -30.23 -6.39
CA VAL A 65 10.20 -31.20 -7.25
C VAL A 65 8.83 -31.58 -6.67
N ILE A 66 8.72 -31.81 -5.36
CA ILE A 66 7.41 -32.08 -4.72
C ILE A 66 6.46 -30.90 -4.94
N ALA A 67 6.92 -29.66 -4.71
CA ALA A 67 6.12 -28.46 -4.97
C ALA A 67 5.68 -28.38 -6.44
N ALA A 68 6.55 -28.72 -7.39
CA ALA A 68 6.21 -28.81 -8.81
C ALA A 68 5.10 -29.83 -9.07
N LEU A 69 5.27 -31.06 -8.56
CA LEU A 69 4.29 -32.14 -8.72
C LEU A 69 2.92 -31.79 -8.12
N LEU A 70 2.87 -30.99 -7.05
CA LEU A 70 1.63 -30.48 -6.45
C LEU A 70 1.04 -29.26 -7.19
N GLY A 71 1.79 -28.65 -8.11
CA GLY A 71 1.29 -27.66 -9.06
C GLY A 71 1.98 -26.30 -9.04
N ALA A 72 3.07 -26.10 -8.28
CA ALA A 72 3.83 -24.85 -8.32
C ALA A 72 4.74 -24.75 -9.55
N GLU A 73 4.95 -23.53 -10.03
CA GLU A 73 5.82 -23.17 -11.15
C GLU A 73 7.01 -22.32 -10.71
N GLU A 74 6.91 -21.66 -9.55
CA GLU A 74 7.96 -20.83 -8.97
C GLU A 74 8.13 -21.12 -7.47
N TYR A 75 9.38 -20.98 -6.98
CA TYR A 75 9.77 -21.44 -5.64
C TYR A 75 10.51 -20.33 -4.88
N GLY A 76 9.96 -19.91 -3.73
CA GLY A 76 10.57 -18.88 -2.89
C GLY A 76 11.49 -19.48 -1.83
N ILE A 77 12.75 -19.02 -1.79
CA ILE A 77 13.77 -19.49 -0.85
C ILE A 77 14.32 -18.30 -0.04
N GLY A 78 13.71 -18.07 1.12
CA GLY A 78 14.11 -17.01 2.05
C GLY A 78 15.19 -17.46 3.04
N THR A 79 14.80 -18.21 4.08
CA THR A 79 15.67 -18.58 5.20
C THR A 79 16.96 -19.28 4.77
N LEU A 80 16.90 -20.22 3.83
CA LEU A 80 18.11 -20.93 3.40
C LEU A 80 19.09 -19.99 2.69
N SER A 81 18.60 -19.02 1.92
CA SER A 81 19.42 -17.95 1.35
C SER A 81 20.07 -17.08 2.43
N LEU A 82 19.36 -16.79 3.53
CA LEU A 82 19.96 -16.12 4.70
C LEU A 82 21.06 -16.98 5.35
N VAL A 83 20.88 -18.30 5.43
CA VAL A 83 21.91 -19.22 5.96
C VAL A 83 23.13 -19.25 5.05
N ALA A 84 22.96 -19.31 3.73
CA ALA A 84 24.07 -19.20 2.78
C ALA A 84 24.84 -17.88 2.93
N MET A 85 24.15 -16.79 3.28
CA MET A 85 24.78 -15.50 3.61
C MET A 85 25.44 -15.45 4.99
N GLY A 86 25.30 -16.48 5.83
CA GLY A 86 25.96 -16.60 7.12
C GLY A 86 25.03 -16.65 8.34
N CYS A 87 23.71 -16.75 8.15
CA CYS A 87 22.78 -16.88 9.28
C CYS A 87 23.05 -18.18 10.05
N ILE A 88 23.34 -18.05 11.34
CA ILE A 88 23.59 -19.18 12.25
C ILE A 88 22.35 -19.59 13.05
N MET A 89 21.16 -19.14 12.62
CA MET A 89 19.86 -19.54 13.20
C MET A 89 19.69 -19.27 14.71
N VAL A 90 20.30 -18.20 15.22
CA VAL A 90 20.23 -17.80 16.65
C VAL A 90 18.89 -17.16 17.09
N ARG A 91 18.00 -16.83 16.14
CA ARG A 91 16.63 -16.33 16.38
C ARG A 91 16.50 -15.01 17.16
N GLN A 92 17.47 -14.11 17.01
CA GLN A 92 17.48 -12.77 17.64
C GLN A 92 17.22 -11.63 16.64
N CYS A 93 16.54 -11.92 15.53
CA CYS A 93 16.31 -10.95 14.46
C CYS A 93 15.56 -9.69 14.94
N HIS A 94 14.57 -9.86 15.82
CA HIS A 94 13.76 -8.79 16.39
C HIS A 94 14.53 -7.94 17.41
N SER A 95 15.66 -8.44 17.94
CA SER A 95 16.40 -7.80 19.03
C SER A 95 17.42 -6.77 18.53
N ASN A 96 17.57 -6.61 17.21
CA ASN A 96 18.61 -5.77 16.60
C ASN A 96 20.06 -6.19 16.97
N THR A 97 20.27 -7.42 17.48
CA THR A 97 21.56 -7.92 17.98
C THR A 97 22.11 -9.09 17.14
N CYS A 98 21.84 -9.12 15.84
CA CYS A 98 22.32 -10.19 14.97
C CYS A 98 23.86 -10.29 15.01
N PRO A 99 24.44 -11.43 15.44
CA PRO A 99 25.89 -11.54 15.65
C PRO A 99 26.70 -11.54 14.36
N VAL A 100 26.03 -11.77 13.22
CA VAL A 100 26.61 -11.93 11.88
C VAL A 100 26.17 -10.84 10.90
N GLY A 101 25.58 -9.75 11.40
CA GLY A 101 25.29 -8.56 10.59
C GLY A 101 24.15 -8.71 9.57
N ILE A 102 23.29 -9.73 9.69
CA ILE A 102 22.18 -9.97 8.74
C ILE A 102 20.93 -9.15 9.13
N CYS A 103 20.28 -9.47 10.25
CA CYS A 103 19.06 -8.80 10.70
C CYS A 103 19.38 -7.78 11.81
N THR A 104 20.08 -6.70 11.47
CA THR A 104 20.42 -5.62 12.40
C THR A 104 20.67 -4.31 11.65
N GLN A 105 20.29 -3.19 12.27
CA GLN A 105 20.58 -1.83 11.80
C GLN A 105 21.77 -1.20 12.54
N ARG A 106 22.40 -1.92 13.48
CA ARG A 106 23.57 -1.45 14.20
C ARG A 106 24.83 -1.55 13.35
N ASP A 107 25.56 -0.46 13.20
CA ASP A 107 26.74 -0.40 12.34
C ASP A 107 27.86 -1.33 12.80
N ASP A 108 28.10 -1.45 14.12
CA ASP A 108 29.12 -2.35 14.68
C ASP A 108 28.84 -3.83 14.41
N LEU A 109 27.56 -4.20 14.25
CA LEU A 109 27.15 -5.56 13.94
C LEU A 109 27.04 -5.80 12.42
N ARG A 110 26.57 -4.80 11.65
CA ARG A 110 26.55 -4.85 10.18
C ARG A 110 27.96 -5.05 9.60
N ALA A 111 28.97 -4.46 10.22
CA ALA A 111 30.38 -4.66 9.84
C ALA A 111 30.84 -6.13 9.92
N LYS A 112 30.10 -7.00 10.62
CA LYS A 112 30.39 -8.45 10.73
C LYS A 112 29.76 -9.28 9.61
N PHE A 113 28.99 -8.65 8.69
CA PHE A 113 28.36 -9.36 7.58
C PHE A 113 29.42 -9.86 6.59
N THR A 114 29.39 -11.16 6.31
CA THR A 114 30.32 -11.81 5.37
C THR A 114 29.58 -12.55 4.25
N GLY A 115 28.28 -12.30 4.08
CA GLY A 115 27.52 -12.84 2.96
C GLY A 115 27.99 -12.24 1.64
N SER A 116 27.83 -13.00 0.56
CA SER A 116 28.20 -12.52 -0.77
C SER A 116 27.18 -13.01 -1.81
N PRO A 117 27.04 -12.30 -2.95
CA PRO A 117 26.22 -12.77 -4.06
C PRO A 117 26.59 -14.18 -4.53
N GLU A 118 27.89 -14.50 -4.58
CA GLU A 118 28.42 -15.79 -5.04
C GLU A 118 27.95 -16.94 -4.16
N LYS A 119 27.86 -16.73 -2.84
CA LYS A 119 27.33 -17.75 -1.91
C LYS A 119 25.87 -18.10 -2.21
N VAL A 120 25.06 -17.10 -2.56
CA VAL A 120 23.65 -17.30 -2.92
C VAL A 120 23.53 -17.94 -4.30
N VAL A 121 24.35 -17.51 -5.27
CA VAL A 121 24.42 -18.15 -6.59
C VAL A 121 24.75 -19.63 -6.45
N ASN A 122 25.80 -19.98 -5.69
CA ASN A 122 26.19 -21.36 -5.46
C ASN A 122 25.07 -22.19 -4.81
N LEU A 123 24.36 -21.62 -3.83
CA LEU A 123 23.18 -22.27 -3.23
C LEU A 123 22.14 -22.62 -4.31
N MET A 124 21.77 -21.64 -5.13
CA MET A 124 20.77 -21.85 -6.19
C MET A 124 21.26 -22.85 -7.24
N THR A 125 22.55 -22.82 -7.59
CA THR A 125 23.17 -23.79 -8.50
C THR A 125 23.09 -25.21 -7.96
N PHE A 126 23.41 -25.43 -6.68
CA PHE A 126 23.32 -26.77 -6.08
C PHE A 126 21.89 -27.28 -6.02
N ILE A 127 20.94 -26.41 -5.64
CA ILE A 127 19.52 -26.77 -5.63
C ILE A 127 19.04 -27.11 -7.05
N ALA A 128 19.41 -26.31 -8.06
CA ALA A 128 19.04 -26.57 -9.44
C ALA A 128 19.64 -27.88 -9.98
N GLU A 129 20.88 -28.21 -9.59
CA GLU A 129 21.50 -29.49 -9.94
C GLU A 129 20.74 -30.67 -9.33
N GLU A 130 20.44 -30.60 -8.03
CA GLU A 130 19.64 -31.63 -7.34
C GLU A 130 18.25 -31.78 -7.98
N VAL A 131 17.59 -30.68 -8.38
CA VAL A 131 16.33 -30.74 -9.13
C VAL A 131 16.49 -31.53 -10.42
N ARG A 132 17.56 -31.27 -11.20
CA ARG A 132 17.82 -32.01 -12.45
C ARG A 132 18.05 -33.50 -12.19
N GLU A 133 18.80 -33.85 -11.15
CA GLU A 133 19.03 -35.24 -10.75
C GLU A 133 17.72 -35.95 -10.39
N VAL A 134 16.87 -35.31 -9.58
CA VAL A 134 15.57 -35.86 -9.18
C VAL A 134 14.64 -36.00 -10.39
N LEU A 135 14.54 -35.00 -11.27
CA LEU A 135 13.73 -35.09 -12.49
C LEU A 135 14.19 -36.22 -13.40
N ALA A 136 15.50 -36.37 -13.60
CA ALA A 136 16.08 -37.45 -14.38
C ALA A 136 15.72 -38.82 -13.79
N SER A 137 15.71 -38.96 -12.46
CA SER A 137 15.28 -40.20 -11.78
C SER A 137 13.80 -40.53 -11.99
N LEU A 138 12.97 -39.51 -12.23
CA LEU A 138 11.54 -39.66 -12.58
C LEU A 138 11.30 -39.83 -14.08
N GLY A 139 12.35 -39.78 -14.91
CA GLY A 139 12.25 -39.83 -16.37
C GLY A 139 11.73 -38.55 -17.02
N LEU A 140 11.72 -37.43 -16.29
CA LEU A 140 11.28 -36.12 -16.77
C LEU A 140 12.48 -35.30 -17.27
N ARG A 141 12.31 -34.55 -18.36
CA ARG A 141 13.40 -33.75 -18.96
C ARG A 141 13.38 -32.29 -18.51
N SER A 142 12.28 -31.84 -17.92
CA SER A 142 12.08 -30.46 -17.50
C SER A 142 11.15 -30.35 -16.30
N LEU A 143 11.25 -29.23 -15.57
CA LEU A 143 10.32 -28.87 -14.49
C LEU A 143 8.88 -28.75 -15.01
N ALA A 144 8.69 -28.23 -16.22
CA ALA A 144 7.37 -28.07 -16.83
C ALA A 144 6.63 -29.42 -16.99
N GLU A 145 7.36 -30.50 -17.30
CA GLU A 145 6.78 -31.85 -17.36
C GLU A 145 6.35 -32.40 -16.00
N ALA A 146 6.89 -31.86 -14.90
CA ALA A 146 6.53 -32.23 -13.53
C ALA A 146 5.30 -31.48 -13.01
N VAL A 147 5.02 -30.27 -13.51
CA VAL A 147 3.99 -29.40 -12.89
C VAL A 147 2.62 -30.09 -12.85
N GLY A 148 2.10 -30.28 -11.64
CA GLY A 148 0.80 -30.89 -11.38
C GLY A 148 0.73 -32.42 -11.58
N ARG A 149 1.87 -33.11 -11.76
CA ARG A 149 1.97 -34.57 -11.88
C ARG A 149 1.97 -35.28 -10.51
N ALA A 150 0.96 -35.00 -9.70
CA ALA A 150 0.77 -35.64 -8.39
C ALA A 150 0.71 -37.18 -8.45
N ASP A 151 0.43 -37.78 -9.62
CA ASP A 151 0.50 -39.23 -9.86
C ASP A 151 1.90 -39.84 -9.65
N LEU A 152 2.95 -39.02 -9.71
CA LEU A 152 4.33 -39.43 -9.42
C LEU A 152 4.65 -39.45 -7.92
N LEU A 153 3.71 -39.02 -7.08
CA LEU A 153 3.82 -39.07 -5.63
C LEU A 153 2.98 -40.21 -5.06
N LYS A 154 3.56 -40.94 -4.12
CA LYS A 154 2.86 -41.97 -3.36
C LYS A 154 3.15 -41.81 -1.87
N GLN A 155 2.10 -41.79 -1.06
CA GLN A 155 2.24 -41.87 0.39
C GLN A 155 2.87 -43.20 0.77
N VAL A 156 3.87 -43.16 1.64
CA VAL A 156 4.47 -44.35 2.23
C VAL A 156 4.19 -44.31 3.73
N GLY A 157 3.41 -45.27 4.24
CA GLY A 157 3.23 -45.47 5.68
C GLY A 157 4.54 -45.91 6.31
N ARG A 158 5.13 -45.04 7.15
CA ARG A 158 6.33 -45.33 7.95
C ARG A 158 6.15 -44.65 9.31
N GLY A 159 6.17 -45.42 10.39
CA GLY A 159 5.97 -44.90 11.74
C GLY A 159 6.02 -45.99 12.81
N SER A 160 5.89 -45.58 14.08
CA SER A 160 5.62 -46.52 15.18
C SER A 160 4.26 -47.17 14.96
N GLN A 161 4.09 -48.41 15.41
CA GLN A 161 2.79 -49.10 15.38
C GLN A 161 1.71 -48.39 16.21
N ASP A 162 2.12 -47.47 17.09
CA ASP A 162 1.22 -46.71 17.98
C ASP A 162 0.62 -45.44 17.35
N LEU A 163 0.89 -45.18 16.07
CA LEU A 163 0.40 -44.01 15.36
C LEU A 163 -0.54 -44.42 14.23
N ASP A 164 -1.68 -43.74 14.13
CA ASP A 164 -2.56 -43.83 12.97
C ASP A 164 -1.91 -43.14 11.76
N ASP A 165 -2.04 -43.75 10.59
CA ASP A 165 -1.60 -43.15 9.34
C ASP A 165 -2.49 -41.95 8.96
N LEU A 166 -1.87 -40.91 8.40
CA LEU A 166 -2.59 -39.78 7.81
C LEU A 166 -3.22 -40.19 6.47
N ASP A 167 -4.29 -39.51 6.06
CA ASP A 167 -4.79 -39.62 4.69
C ASP A 167 -4.25 -38.47 3.82
N LEU A 168 -3.29 -38.75 2.94
CA LEU A 168 -2.77 -37.76 1.99
C LEU A 168 -3.52 -37.76 0.65
N ASN A 169 -4.55 -38.58 0.48
CA ASN A 169 -5.31 -38.65 -0.77
C ASN A 169 -5.87 -37.28 -1.23
N PRO A 170 -6.39 -36.39 -0.34
CA PRO A 170 -6.85 -35.07 -0.76
C PRO A 170 -5.77 -34.20 -1.41
N ILE A 171 -4.50 -34.38 -1.04
CA ILE A 171 -3.36 -33.64 -1.59
C ILE A 171 -2.93 -34.25 -2.94
N LEU A 172 -3.00 -35.58 -3.06
CA LEU A 172 -2.52 -36.33 -4.22
C LEU A 172 -3.55 -36.44 -5.35
N ALA A 173 -4.82 -36.11 -5.08
CA ALA A 173 -5.89 -36.17 -6.05
C ALA A 173 -5.62 -35.26 -7.27
N GLN A 174 -5.77 -35.82 -8.47
CA GLN A 174 -5.69 -35.08 -9.72
C GLN A 174 -7.07 -34.71 -10.23
N ILE A 175 -7.26 -33.43 -10.53
CA ILE A 175 -8.43 -32.93 -11.24
C ILE A 175 -8.18 -33.02 -12.74
N ASP A 176 -9.20 -33.43 -13.48
CA ASP A 176 -9.19 -33.39 -14.94
C ASP A 176 -9.23 -31.94 -15.42
N SER A 177 -8.24 -31.54 -16.21
CA SER A 177 -8.17 -30.20 -16.80
C SER A 177 -9.09 -30.04 -18.02
N GLY A 178 -9.76 -31.11 -18.46
CA GLY A 178 -10.59 -31.10 -19.66
C GLY A 178 -9.79 -30.78 -20.93
N GLY A 179 -8.52 -31.19 -20.96
CA GLY A 179 -7.59 -30.92 -22.06
C GLY A 179 -6.87 -29.57 -22.00
N LEU A 180 -7.16 -28.71 -21.02
CA LEU A 180 -6.43 -27.45 -20.81
C LEU A 180 -5.03 -27.69 -20.21
N PRO A 181 -4.06 -26.76 -20.42
CA PRO A 181 -2.76 -26.82 -19.76
C PRO A 181 -2.87 -26.88 -18.22
N ARG A 182 -1.99 -27.68 -17.60
CA ARG A 182 -1.90 -27.83 -16.13
C ARG A 182 -1.03 -26.76 -15.45
N HIS A 183 -0.34 -25.94 -16.24
CA HIS A 183 0.49 -24.82 -15.81
C HIS A 183 0.07 -23.54 -16.54
N CYS A 184 0.60 -22.39 -16.13
CA CYS A 184 0.30 -21.12 -16.80
C CYS A 184 0.76 -21.16 -18.26
N GLY A 185 -0.12 -20.73 -19.17
CA GLY A 185 0.19 -20.61 -20.61
C GLY A 185 0.09 -19.18 -21.11
N VAL A 186 -0.10 -18.20 -20.21
CA VAL A 186 -0.20 -16.78 -20.57
C VAL A 186 1.21 -16.22 -20.72
N GLU A 187 1.56 -15.80 -21.93
CA GLU A 187 2.75 -14.99 -22.17
C GLU A 187 2.49 -13.55 -21.71
N GLY A 188 3.42 -12.96 -20.96
CA GLY A 188 3.27 -11.62 -20.42
C GLY A 188 2.38 -11.56 -19.19
N ARG A 189 1.23 -10.90 -19.27
CA ARG A 189 0.30 -10.66 -18.15
C ARG A 189 -1.16 -10.78 -18.56
N ASN A 190 -2.04 -10.93 -17.58
CA ASN A 190 -3.47 -10.81 -17.75
C ASN A 190 -3.85 -9.35 -18.02
N GLU A 191 -4.05 -9.01 -19.29
CA GLU A 191 -4.41 -7.65 -19.67
C GLU A 191 -5.71 -7.16 -19.01
N VAL A 192 -5.69 -5.85 -18.75
CA VAL A 192 -6.75 -5.10 -18.09
C VAL A 192 -7.35 -4.08 -19.05
N PRO A 193 -8.65 -3.75 -18.92
CA PRO A 193 -9.28 -2.75 -19.77
C PRO A 193 -8.66 -1.36 -19.56
N ASP A 194 -8.67 -0.57 -20.62
CA ASP A 194 -8.33 0.85 -20.56
C ASP A 194 -9.34 1.66 -19.74
N THR A 195 -8.90 2.84 -19.32
CA THR A 195 -9.72 3.84 -18.63
C THR A 195 -9.62 5.17 -19.38
N LEU A 196 -10.16 6.25 -18.80
CA LEU A 196 -10.06 7.60 -19.36
C LEU A 196 -8.61 8.02 -19.66
N ASP A 197 -7.64 7.45 -18.93
CA ASP A 197 -6.22 7.72 -19.15
C ASP A 197 -5.73 7.34 -20.54
N ALA A 198 -6.30 6.35 -21.20
CA ALA A 198 -5.90 6.00 -22.56
C ALA A 198 -6.12 7.20 -23.50
N GLN A 199 -7.28 7.86 -23.37
CA GLN A 199 -7.57 9.09 -24.09
C GLN A 199 -6.69 10.25 -23.61
N MET A 200 -6.50 10.40 -22.29
CA MET A 200 -5.66 11.48 -21.76
C MET A 200 -4.22 11.40 -22.25
N VAL A 201 -3.66 10.19 -22.41
CA VAL A 201 -2.29 9.99 -22.92
C VAL A 201 -2.18 10.41 -24.37
N GLU A 202 -3.18 10.09 -25.20
CA GLU A 202 -3.22 10.53 -26.59
C GLU A 202 -3.35 12.04 -26.71
N ASP A 203 -4.28 12.64 -25.96
CA ASP A 203 -4.51 14.09 -25.98
C ASP A 203 -3.34 14.86 -25.39
N ALA A 204 -2.61 14.28 -24.43
CA ALA A 204 -1.43 14.86 -23.81
C ALA A 204 -0.11 14.57 -24.55
N ARG A 205 -0.17 14.12 -25.81
CA ARG A 205 1.03 13.88 -26.62
C ARG A 205 1.98 15.09 -26.66
N PRO A 206 1.53 16.37 -26.82
CA PRO A 206 2.45 17.52 -26.77
C PRO A 206 3.18 17.69 -25.43
N LEU A 207 2.53 17.40 -24.29
CA LEU A 207 3.19 17.34 -22.99
C LEU A 207 4.24 16.23 -22.96
N LEU A 208 3.86 15.06 -23.45
CA LEU A 208 4.74 13.90 -23.40
C LEU A 208 5.92 14.12 -24.33
N GLU A 209 5.75 14.60 -25.56
CA GLU A 209 6.80 14.74 -26.56
C GLU A 209 7.66 16.00 -26.37
N ASP A 210 7.01 17.15 -26.21
CA ASP A 210 7.63 18.49 -26.26
C ASP A 210 7.61 19.22 -24.90
N ARG A 211 7.13 18.56 -23.84
CA ARG A 211 7.04 19.12 -22.48
C ARG A 211 6.13 20.35 -22.38
N GLU A 212 5.16 20.47 -23.28
CA GLU A 212 4.18 21.56 -23.25
C GLU A 212 3.32 21.53 -21.99
N LYS A 213 2.94 22.71 -21.48
CA LYS A 213 1.99 22.85 -20.38
C LYS A 213 0.57 22.74 -20.96
N MET A 214 -0.24 21.82 -20.43
CA MET A 214 -1.54 21.48 -21.01
C MET A 214 -2.69 21.52 -20.02
N GLN A 215 -3.88 21.73 -20.57
CA GLN A 215 -5.14 21.60 -19.85
C GLN A 215 -6.12 20.75 -20.65
N LEU A 216 -6.66 19.71 -20.03
CA LEU A 216 -7.61 18.77 -20.63
C LEU A 216 -8.93 18.80 -19.85
N THR A 217 -10.05 18.53 -20.52
CA THR A 217 -11.38 18.50 -19.89
C THR A 217 -12.19 17.30 -20.36
N TYR A 218 -12.76 16.54 -19.41
CA TYR A 218 -13.56 15.35 -19.69
C TYR A 218 -14.77 15.24 -18.77
N ASN A 219 -15.74 14.42 -19.16
CA ASN A 219 -16.75 13.91 -18.23
C ASN A 219 -16.24 12.62 -17.57
N VAL A 220 -16.54 12.44 -16.28
CA VAL A 220 -16.16 11.27 -15.51
C VAL A 220 -17.41 10.58 -14.94
N ARG A 221 -17.37 9.25 -14.87
CA ARG A 221 -18.42 8.40 -14.31
C ARG A 221 -17.79 7.42 -13.32
N ASN A 222 -18.58 6.88 -12.41
CA ASN A 222 -18.11 5.94 -11.38
C ASN A 222 -17.43 4.66 -11.95
N VAL A 223 -17.71 4.31 -13.20
CA VAL A 223 -17.05 3.22 -13.93
C VAL A 223 -15.63 3.56 -14.39
N HIS A 224 -15.30 4.84 -14.52
CA HIS A 224 -13.95 5.32 -14.82
C HIS A 224 -13.12 5.30 -13.55
N ARG A 225 -12.42 4.18 -13.34
CA ARG A 225 -11.55 3.94 -12.17
C ARG A 225 -10.12 4.37 -12.47
N ALA A 226 -9.35 4.64 -11.42
CA ALA A 226 -7.91 4.91 -11.49
C ALA A 226 -7.51 6.07 -12.42
N VAL A 227 -8.41 7.04 -12.65
CA VAL A 227 -8.16 8.17 -13.55
C VAL A 227 -6.94 8.98 -13.08
N GLY A 228 -6.00 9.24 -13.97
CA GLY A 228 -4.71 9.89 -13.73
C GLY A 228 -3.55 8.94 -13.44
N THR A 229 -3.81 7.67 -13.13
CA THR A 229 -2.77 6.71 -12.72
C THR A 229 -1.82 6.34 -13.84
N ARG A 230 -2.35 5.96 -15.02
CA ARG A 230 -1.53 5.60 -16.18
C ARG A 230 -0.83 6.85 -16.71
N MET A 231 -1.50 8.00 -16.69
CA MET A 231 -0.86 9.27 -17.05
C MET A 231 0.32 9.60 -16.14
N SER A 232 0.17 9.39 -14.83
CA SER A 232 1.26 9.52 -13.85
C SER A 232 2.44 8.58 -14.15
N ALA A 233 2.17 7.35 -14.59
CA ALA A 233 3.22 6.42 -15.02
C ALA A 233 3.98 6.92 -16.25
N HIS A 234 3.30 7.52 -17.23
CA HIS A 234 3.96 8.14 -18.40
C HIS A 234 4.82 9.34 -18.00
N ILE A 235 4.31 10.24 -17.15
CA ILE A 235 5.08 11.37 -16.60
C ILE A 235 6.31 10.87 -15.84
N THR A 236 6.14 9.87 -14.96
CA THR A 236 7.22 9.31 -14.15
C THR A 236 8.31 8.68 -15.02
N LYS A 237 7.94 7.89 -16.02
CA LYS A 237 8.92 7.24 -16.92
C LYS A 237 9.76 8.24 -17.70
N ARG A 238 9.17 9.40 -18.06
CA ARG A 238 9.85 10.39 -18.92
C ARG A 238 10.56 11.49 -18.13
N TYR A 239 9.99 11.93 -17.03
CA TYR A 239 10.43 13.11 -16.27
C TYR A 239 10.77 12.79 -14.80
N GLY A 240 10.51 11.57 -14.32
CA GLY A 240 10.56 11.25 -12.90
C GLY A 240 9.41 11.90 -12.11
N MET A 241 9.36 11.66 -10.80
CA MET A 241 8.24 12.10 -9.95
C MET A 241 8.20 13.63 -9.72
N ARG A 242 9.32 14.33 -9.92
CA ARG A 242 9.49 15.77 -9.64
C ARG A 242 10.00 16.58 -10.83
N GLY A 243 10.09 15.97 -12.02
CA GLY A 243 10.65 16.65 -13.20
C GLY A 243 9.74 17.68 -13.85
N LEU A 244 8.46 17.73 -13.48
CA LEU A 244 7.52 18.76 -13.93
C LEU A 244 7.16 19.70 -12.78
N GLN A 245 6.87 20.96 -13.12
CA GLN A 245 6.37 21.93 -12.16
C GLN A 245 4.93 21.58 -11.74
N PRO A 246 4.46 21.91 -10.52
CA PRO A 246 3.08 21.65 -10.11
C PRO A 246 2.05 22.19 -11.13
N GLY A 247 1.06 21.37 -11.49
CA GLY A 247 0.00 21.74 -12.43
C GLY A 247 0.43 21.94 -13.90
N HIS A 248 1.57 21.37 -14.30
CA HIS A 248 2.03 21.36 -15.70
C HIS A 248 1.04 20.65 -16.64
N LEU A 249 0.35 19.62 -16.15
CA LEU A 249 -0.84 19.06 -16.78
C LEU A 249 -2.01 19.22 -15.83
N THR A 250 -3.04 19.95 -16.26
CA THR A 250 -4.29 20.09 -15.50
C THR A 250 -5.41 19.33 -16.19
N VAL A 251 -6.08 18.43 -15.47
CA VAL A 251 -7.19 17.61 -15.98
C VAL A 251 -8.46 17.98 -15.22
N ARG A 252 -9.41 18.60 -15.92
CA ARG A 252 -10.73 18.93 -15.37
C ARG A 252 -11.72 17.83 -15.68
N LEU A 253 -12.37 17.32 -14.65
CA LEU A 253 -13.33 16.23 -14.74
C LEU A 253 -14.69 16.70 -14.23
N ARG A 254 -15.76 16.43 -14.98
CA ARG A 254 -17.13 16.72 -14.55
C ARG A 254 -17.92 15.44 -14.33
N GLY A 255 -18.54 15.31 -13.15
CA GLY A 255 -19.32 14.12 -12.76
C GLY A 255 -18.74 13.42 -11.53
N SER A 256 -19.00 12.12 -11.43
CA SER A 256 -18.61 11.31 -10.28
C SER A 256 -17.42 10.43 -10.63
N ALA A 257 -16.27 10.64 -9.99
CA ALA A 257 -15.07 9.84 -10.25
C ALA A 257 -15.18 8.45 -9.60
N GLY A 258 -14.77 7.43 -10.34
CA GLY A 258 -14.68 6.07 -9.81
C GLY A 258 -13.57 5.92 -8.77
N GLN A 259 -13.47 4.69 -8.27
CA GLN A 259 -12.48 4.26 -7.29
C GLN A 259 -11.05 4.60 -7.71
N SER A 260 -10.20 4.98 -6.75
CA SER A 260 -8.76 5.25 -6.96
C SER A 260 -8.45 6.46 -7.85
N LEU A 261 -9.28 7.51 -7.82
CA LEU A 261 -8.99 8.77 -8.50
C LEU A 261 -7.60 9.31 -8.12
N GLY A 262 -6.76 9.59 -9.12
CA GLY A 262 -5.43 10.14 -8.93
C GLY A 262 -4.47 9.25 -8.13
N ALA A 263 -4.71 7.94 -8.10
CA ALA A 263 -3.81 7.02 -7.42
C ALA A 263 -2.39 7.13 -8.00
N TRP A 264 -1.40 7.25 -7.11
CA TRP A 264 0.01 7.47 -7.44
C TRP A 264 0.28 8.67 -8.37
N ALA A 265 -0.58 9.69 -8.38
CA ALA A 265 -0.34 10.91 -9.14
C ALA A 265 0.95 11.61 -8.65
N VAL A 266 1.84 11.93 -9.59
CA VAL A 266 3.12 12.60 -9.35
C VAL A 266 3.05 14.11 -9.63
N GLN A 267 4.08 14.84 -9.18
CA GLN A 267 4.18 16.28 -9.41
C GLN A 267 4.16 16.59 -10.91
N GLY A 268 3.40 17.61 -11.27
CA GLY A 268 3.06 17.90 -12.67
C GLY A 268 1.59 17.67 -12.97
N LEU A 269 1.00 16.60 -12.43
CA LEU A 269 -0.41 16.27 -12.64
C LEU A 269 -1.29 16.97 -11.60
N ARG A 270 -2.21 17.80 -12.07
CA ARG A 270 -3.31 18.39 -11.29
C ARG A 270 -4.63 17.86 -11.79
N ILE A 271 -5.48 17.34 -10.91
CA ILE A 271 -6.81 16.83 -11.24
C ILE A 271 -7.86 17.65 -10.50
N GLU A 272 -8.81 18.23 -11.22
CA GLU A 272 -9.92 19.01 -10.67
C GLU A 272 -11.23 18.29 -10.99
N VAL A 273 -11.93 17.83 -9.96
CA VAL A 273 -13.24 17.18 -10.10
C VAL A 273 -14.34 18.14 -9.68
N PHE A 274 -15.24 18.41 -10.63
CA PHE A 274 -16.48 19.15 -10.46
C PHE A 274 -17.61 18.12 -10.33
N GLY A 275 -17.95 17.77 -9.09
CA GLY A 275 -18.84 16.69 -8.72
C GLY A 275 -18.36 16.02 -7.43
N ASP A 276 -18.18 14.70 -7.48
CA ASP A 276 -17.81 13.86 -6.33
C ASP A 276 -16.82 12.75 -6.74
N ALA A 277 -16.29 12.01 -5.76
CA ALA A 277 -15.44 10.86 -6.01
C ALA A 277 -15.72 9.71 -5.02
N ASN A 278 -15.49 8.48 -5.47
CA ASN A 278 -15.60 7.27 -4.64
C ASN A 278 -14.33 7.05 -3.79
N ASP A 279 -14.14 5.85 -3.24
CA ASP A 279 -13.04 5.56 -2.32
C ASP A 279 -11.64 5.66 -2.97
N TYR A 280 -10.63 5.76 -2.12
CA TYR A 280 -9.20 5.75 -2.48
C TYR A 280 -8.73 6.97 -3.29
N VAL A 281 -9.37 8.13 -3.16
CA VAL A 281 -8.88 9.37 -3.76
C VAL A 281 -7.45 9.63 -3.29
N GLY A 282 -6.53 9.82 -4.23
CA GLY A 282 -5.12 10.05 -3.92
C GLY A 282 -4.44 8.86 -3.22
N LYS A 283 -4.91 7.62 -3.42
CA LYS A 283 -4.18 6.44 -2.91
C LYS A 283 -2.73 6.46 -3.37
N GLY A 284 -1.79 6.39 -2.43
CA GLY A 284 -0.36 6.49 -2.72
C GLY A 284 0.05 7.79 -3.39
N LEU A 285 -0.65 8.91 -3.14
CA LEU A 285 -0.32 10.21 -3.74
C LEU A 285 1.17 10.53 -3.59
N SER A 286 1.76 11.02 -4.68
CA SER A 286 3.21 11.00 -4.90
C SER A 286 3.74 12.33 -5.43
N GLY A 287 3.08 13.44 -5.05
CA GLY A 287 3.44 14.81 -5.46
C GLY A 287 2.42 15.49 -6.37
N GLY A 288 1.41 14.76 -6.87
CA GLY A 288 0.31 15.33 -7.63
C GLY A 288 -0.62 16.20 -6.77
N SER A 289 -1.48 16.97 -7.42
CA SER A 289 -2.50 17.81 -6.76
C SER A 289 -3.90 17.38 -7.18
N ILE A 290 -4.80 17.15 -6.23
CA ILE A 290 -6.18 16.74 -6.49
C ILE A 290 -7.11 17.73 -5.78
N ALA A 291 -8.06 18.28 -6.50
CA ALA A 291 -9.12 19.12 -5.97
C ALA A 291 -10.49 18.51 -6.31
N VAL A 292 -11.36 18.35 -5.32
CA VAL A 292 -12.73 17.84 -5.50
C VAL A 292 -13.70 18.85 -4.91
N ARG A 293 -14.68 19.26 -5.71
CA ARG A 293 -15.70 20.21 -5.26
C ARG A 293 -17.04 19.95 -5.92
N PRO A 294 -18.16 20.33 -5.28
CA PRO A 294 -19.46 20.20 -5.91
C PRO A 294 -19.54 21.02 -7.21
N MET A 295 -20.49 20.65 -8.06
CA MET A 295 -20.88 21.51 -9.18
C MET A 295 -21.33 22.88 -8.67
N VAL A 296 -21.00 23.95 -9.39
CA VAL A 296 -21.43 25.32 -9.04
C VAL A 296 -22.96 25.44 -8.92
N SER A 297 -23.69 24.65 -9.71
CA SER A 297 -25.15 24.58 -9.67
C SER A 297 -25.73 23.71 -8.54
N SER A 298 -24.88 23.09 -7.71
CA SER A 298 -25.34 22.23 -6.61
C SER A 298 -25.96 23.08 -5.50
N PRO A 299 -27.17 22.73 -5.02
CA PRO A 299 -27.77 23.41 -3.87
C PRO A 299 -27.20 22.92 -2.52
N LEU A 300 -26.33 21.90 -2.54
CA LEU A 300 -25.79 21.28 -1.33
C LEU A 300 -24.86 22.23 -0.56
N VAL A 301 -24.98 22.19 0.76
CA VAL A 301 -24.00 22.81 1.67
C VAL A 301 -22.78 21.87 1.76
N PRO A 302 -21.61 22.22 1.22
CA PRO A 302 -20.53 21.25 1.01
C PRO A 302 -20.06 20.54 2.29
N HIS A 303 -19.79 21.29 3.36
CA HIS A 303 -19.32 20.76 4.65
C HIS A 303 -20.34 19.90 5.43
N GLU A 304 -21.59 19.83 4.98
CA GLU A 304 -22.61 18.93 5.55
C GLU A 304 -22.76 17.62 4.77
N ASN A 305 -22.12 17.51 3.60
CA ASN A 305 -22.32 16.42 2.65
C ASN A 305 -21.02 15.67 2.35
N ALA A 306 -21.14 14.37 2.09
CA ALA A 306 -20.01 13.56 1.64
C ALA A 306 -19.64 13.93 0.19
N ILE A 307 -18.34 13.98 -0.10
CA ILE A 307 -17.82 14.28 -1.43
C ILE A 307 -16.72 13.32 -1.90
N ILE A 308 -15.98 12.72 -0.97
CA ILE A 308 -14.99 11.68 -1.24
C ILE A 308 -15.23 10.48 -0.32
N GLY A 309 -14.94 9.28 -0.83
CA GLY A 309 -15.17 8.03 -0.10
C GLY A 309 -14.13 7.72 0.97
N ASN A 310 -14.00 6.42 1.26
CA ASN A 310 -13.15 5.87 2.30
C ASN A 310 -11.68 5.79 1.88
N THR A 311 -10.78 5.66 2.87
CA THR A 311 -9.36 5.31 2.67
C THR A 311 -8.64 6.23 1.66
N CYS A 312 -9.04 7.50 1.63
CA CYS A 312 -8.39 8.53 0.82
C CYS A 312 -6.97 8.80 1.36
N LEU A 313 -6.04 9.10 0.46
CA LEU A 313 -4.60 9.29 0.76
C LEU A 313 -3.90 8.07 1.37
N TYR A 314 -4.42 6.86 1.15
CA TYR A 314 -3.81 5.66 1.70
C TYR A 314 -2.34 5.53 1.32
N GLY A 315 -1.44 5.64 2.31
CA GLY A 315 0.00 5.52 2.08
C GLY A 315 0.61 6.63 1.22
N ALA A 316 -0.04 7.79 1.15
CA ALA A 316 0.48 8.93 0.41
C ALA A 316 1.86 9.39 0.95
N THR A 317 2.75 9.83 0.07
CA THR A 317 4.13 10.21 0.41
C THR A 317 4.45 11.67 0.12
N ALA A 318 3.70 12.30 -0.78
CA ALA A 318 3.80 13.71 -1.12
C ALA A 318 2.54 14.15 -1.90
N GLY A 319 2.38 15.46 -2.10
CA GLY A 319 1.31 16.04 -2.90
C GLY A 319 0.16 16.60 -2.06
N GLU A 320 -0.87 17.08 -2.75
CA GLU A 320 -1.95 17.85 -2.14
C GLU A 320 -3.33 17.26 -2.49
N LEU A 321 -4.23 17.21 -1.51
CA LEU A 321 -5.64 16.91 -1.71
C LEU A 321 -6.53 17.95 -1.03
N PHE A 322 -7.36 18.64 -1.81
CA PHE A 322 -8.36 19.59 -1.32
C PHE A 322 -9.75 19.11 -1.68
N ALA A 323 -10.63 18.89 -0.70
CA ALA A 323 -12.00 18.45 -0.95
C ALA A 323 -13.02 19.34 -0.23
N ALA A 324 -13.86 20.05 -0.99
CA ALA A 324 -14.95 20.85 -0.44
C ALA A 324 -16.14 19.96 -0.06
N GLY A 325 -16.01 19.27 1.07
CA GLY A 325 -17.00 18.39 1.65
C GLY A 325 -16.38 17.32 2.55
N ARG A 326 -17.20 16.41 3.05
CA ARG A 326 -16.78 15.37 3.99
C ARG A 326 -16.15 14.17 3.28
N ALA A 327 -15.10 13.64 3.90
CA ALA A 327 -14.52 12.35 3.57
C ALA A 327 -15.19 11.20 4.34
N GLY A 328 -15.09 9.98 3.82
CA GLY A 328 -15.52 8.76 4.51
C GLY A 328 -14.56 8.33 5.63
N GLU A 329 -14.62 7.04 5.97
CA GLU A 329 -13.79 6.40 6.99
C GLU A 329 -12.32 6.28 6.55
N ARG A 330 -11.42 6.16 7.53
CA ARG A 330 -9.98 5.96 7.32
C ARG A 330 -9.34 7.03 6.42
N PHE A 331 -9.84 8.25 6.51
CA PHE A 331 -9.26 9.38 5.80
C PHE A 331 -7.80 9.57 6.23
N ALA A 332 -6.88 9.75 5.27
CA ALA A 332 -5.45 9.91 5.51
C ALA A 332 -4.78 8.74 6.25
N VAL A 333 -5.34 7.53 6.14
CA VAL A 333 -4.73 6.32 6.74
C VAL A 333 -3.33 6.09 6.16
N ARG A 334 -2.33 5.94 7.03
CA ARG A 334 -0.92 5.81 6.67
C ARG A 334 -0.37 6.95 5.80
N ASN A 335 -0.96 8.15 5.85
CA ASN A 335 -0.36 9.32 5.21
C ASN A 335 1.06 9.54 5.78
N SER A 336 2.04 9.70 4.89
CA SER A 336 3.46 9.77 5.20
C SER A 336 4.10 11.04 4.64
N GLY A 337 3.33 11.97 4.07
CA GLY A 337 3.87 13.22 3.55
C GLY A 337 2.97 14.07 2.65
N ALA A 338 1.70 13.69 2.45
CA ALA A 338 0.75 14.53 1.72
C ALA A 338 0.13 15.60 2.62
N GLU A 339 -0.22 16.71 2.01
CA GLU A 339 -0.94 17.82 2.62
C GLU A 339 -2.41 17.79 2.18
N THR A 340 -3.34 18.00 3.10
CA THR A 340 -4.75 17.90 2.76
C THR A 340 -5.66 18.79 3.58
N VAL A 341 -6.75 19.25 2.94
CA VAL A 341 -7.86 19.96 3.59
C VAL A 341 -9.18 19.34 3.15
N VAL A 342 -10.00 18.92 4.11
CA VAL A 342 -11.36 18.39 3.90
C VAL A 342 -12.32 19.02 4.90
N GLU A 343 -13.63 18.93 4.69
CA GLU A 343 -14.64 19.63 5.50
C GLU A 343 -15.36 18.70 6.49
N GLY A 344 -14.64 17.67 6.94
CA GLY A 344 -15.09 16.64 7.87
C GLY A 344 -14.59 15.26 7.43
N CYS A 345 -14.55 14.30 8.34
CA CYS A 345 -14.23 12.90 8.01
C CYS A 345 -14.98 11.91 8.90
N GLY A 346 -15.12 10.67 8.42
CA GLY A 346 -15.64 9.56 9.22
C GLY A 346 -14.66 9.04 10.26
N ASP A 347 -14.93 7.82 10.74
CA ASP A 347 -14.13 7.16 11.78
C ASP A 347 -12.71 6.82 11.30
N ASN A 348 -11.80 6.68 12.27
CA ASN A 348 -10.39 6.30 12.05
C ASN A 348 -9.64 7.29 11.15
N GLY A 349 -9.99 8.58 11.21
CA GLY A 349 -9.25 9.63 10.53
C GLY A 349 -7.79 9.71 11.01
N CYS A 350 -6.85 9.90 10.09
CA CYS A 350 -5.40 9.95 10.34
C CYS A 350 -4.81 8.69 11.01
N GLU A 351 -5.48 7.53 10.91
CA GLU A 351 -5.01 6.26 11.46
C GLU A 351 -3.63 5.90 10.88
N TYR A 352 -2.66 5.55 11.73
CA TYR A 352 -1.28 5.19 11.33
C TYR A 352 -0.54 6.26 10.50
N MET A 353 -0.93 7.53 10.56
CA MET A 353 -0.22 8.61 9.88
C MET A 353 1.21 8.77 10.44
N THR A 354 2.19 8.90 9.56
CA THR A 354 3.64 8.99 9.87
C THR A 354 4.29 10.27 9.35
N GLY A 355 3.57 11.09 8.60
CA GLY A 355 4.05 12.35 8.05
C GLY A 355 2.98 13.10 7.26
N GLY A 356 3.25 14.35 6.90
CA GLY A 356 2.31 15.23 6.19
C GLY A 356 1.44 16.09 7.11
N MET A 357 0.50 16.81 6.50
CA MET A 357 -0.40 17.77 7.17
C MET A 357 -1.86 17.47 6.82
N ALA A 358 -2.74 17.38 7.81
CA ALA A 358 -4.16 17.15 7.60
C ALA A 358 -5.03 18.21 8.30
N VAL A 359 -5.79 18.99 7.54
CA VAL A 359 -6.74 19.97 8.08
C VAL A 359 -8.15 19.47 7.85
N ILE A 360 -8.94 19.41 8.93
CA ILE A 360 -10.34 19.00 8.91
C ILE A 360 -11.20 20.18 9.34
N LEU A 361 -11.93 20.76 8.39
CA LEU A 361 -12.83 21.90 8.59
C LEU A 361 -14.24 21.42 8.95
N GLY A 362 -14.37 20.61 10.01
CA GLY A 362 -15.67 20.06 10.40
C GLY A 362 -15.57 18.86 11.34
N PRO A 363 -16.70 18.16 11.55
CA PRO A 363 -16.76 17.04 12.49
C PRO A 363 -15.90 15.86 12.01
N VAL A 364 -15.37 15.13 13.00
CA VAL A 364 -14.62 13.89 12.81
C VAL A 364 -15.33 12.72 13.49
N GLY A 365 -15.16 11.51 12.96
CA GLY A 365 -15.63 10.27 13.56
C GLY A 365 -14.73 9.76 14.69
N ASP A 366 -15.08 8.58 15.21
CA ASP A 366 -14.42 7.95 16.35
C ASP A 366 -13.00 7.46 16.04
N ASN A 367 -12.20 7.29 17.09
CA ASN A 367 -10.85 6.73 17.02
C ASN A 367 -9.89 7.55 16.13
N PHE A 368 -10.09 8.87 16.08
CA PHE A 368 -9.24 9.79 15.32
C PHE A 368 -7.79 9.73 15.82
N ALA A 369 -6.82 9.71 14.90
CA ALA A 369 -5.38 9.67 15.14
C ALA A 369 -4.84 8.40 15.84
N ALA A 370 -5.59 7.30 15.83
CA ALA A 370 -5.10 6.03 16.35
C ALA A 370 -3.82 5.56 15.63
N GLY A 371 -2.77 5.25 16.39
CA GLY A 371 -1.48 4.83 15.84
C GLY A 371 -0.73 5.93 15.07
N MET A 372 -1.18 7.19 15.12
CA MET A 372 -0.51 8.31 14.47
C MET A 372 0.83 8.60 15.18
N SER A 373 1.92 8.34 14.48
CA SER A 373 3.30 8.44 15.00
C SER A 373 4.10 9.59 14.39
N GLY A 374 3.59 10.21 13.31
CA GLY A 374 4.22 11.35 12.67
C GLY A 374 3.25 12.25 11.91
N GLY A 375 3.71 13.43 11.48
CA GLY A 375 2.90 14.47 10.87
C GLY A 375 2.16 15.34 11.88
N MET A 376 1.20 16.14 11.40
CA MET A 376 0.37 17.01 12.23
C MET A 376 -1.03 17.13 11.63
N ALA A 377 -2.04 17.24 12.49
CA ALA A 377 -3.41 17.49 12.05
C ALA A 377 -4.02 18.70 12.78
N PHE A 378 -4.95 19.36 12.11
CA PHE A 378 -5.76 20.45 12.64
C PHE A 378 -7.23 20.12 12.47
N VAL A 379 -8.02 20.25 13.53
CA VAL A 379 -9.47 19.98 13.48
C VAL A 379 -10.23 21.21 13.97
N TRP A 380 -11.08 21.77 13.10
CA TRP A 380 -12.00 22.84 13.47
C TRP A 380 -13.22 22.24 14.18
N ASP A 381 -13.39 22.56 15.46
CA ASP A 381 -14.42 22.00 16.33
C ASP A 381 -15.08 23.11 17.16
N PRO A 382 -15.98 23.90 16.56
CA PRO A 382 -16.70 24.96 17.27
C PRO A 382 -17.71 24.43 18.31
N ALA A 383 -18.02 23.12 18.27
CA ALA A 383 -18.97 22.47 19.18
C ALA A 383 -18.28 21.83 20.39
N ASP A 384 -16.96 21.86 20.46
CA ASP A 384 -16.13 21.29 21.53
C ASP A 384 -16.42 19.80 21.81
N THR A 385 -16.55 19.02 20.73
CA THR A 385 -16.86 17.58 20.77
C THR A 385 -15.66 16.67 20.46
N PHE A 386 -14.56 17.24 19.95
CA PHE A 386 -13.42 16.50 19.43
C PHE A 386 -12.71 15.65 20.49
N GLU A 387 -12.65 16.11 21.74
CA GLU A 387 -11.97 15.37 22.81
C GLU A 387 -12.56 13.98 23.03
N GLN A 388 -13.84 13.76 22.72
CA GLN A 388 -14.50 12.46 22.86
C GLN A 388 -14.21 11.52 21.68
N ARG A 389 -13.68 12.04 20.57
CA ARG A 389 -13.46 11.31 19.31
C ARG A 389 -12.01 10.89 19.11
N ILE A 390 -11.08 11.54 19.79
CA ILE A 390 -9.64 11.31 19.63
C ILE A 390 -9.16 10.06 20.38
N ASN A 391 -8.33 9.27 19.73
CA ASN A 391 -7.48 8.29 20.40
C ASN A 391 -6.18 8.98 20.87
N ALA A 392 -6.04 9.17 22.19
CA ALA A 392 -4.94 9.93 22.79
C ALA A 392 -3.69 9.09 23.12
N ASP A 393 -3.61 7.83 22.68
CA ASP A 393 -2.54 6.92 23.08
C ASP A 393 -1.16 7.41 22.61
N MET A 394 -1.05 7.82 21.34
CA MET A 394 0.22 8.24 20.72
C MET A 394 0.32 9.74 20.43
N VAL A 395 -0.76 10.49 20.60
CA VAL A 395 -0.83 11.91 20.25
C VAL A 395 -1.20 12.78 21.45
N ILE A 396 -0.83 14.05 21.37
CA ILE A 396 -1.41 15.11 22.18
C ILE A 396 -2.39 15.92 21.34
N ARG A 397 -3.26 16.63 22.04
CA ARG A 397 -4.17 17.64 21.50
C ARG A 397 -4.06 18.89 22.35
N GLN A 398 -3.99 20.04 21.69
CA GLN A 398 -3.92 21.36 22.31
C GLN A 398 -4.58 22.39 21.39
N ARG A 399 -4.85 23.60 21.89
CA ARG A 399 -5.18 24.73 21.02
C ARG A 399 -3.90 25.24 20.35
N ILE A 400 -4.04 26.01 19.28
CA ILE A 400 -2.89 26.56 18.56
C ILE A 400 -2.29 27.71 19.37
N GLU A 401 -1.07 27.52 19.88
CA GLU A 401 -0.38 28.54 20.70
C GLU A 401 0.66 29.36 19.93
N VAL A 402 1.28 28.77 18.91
CA VAL A 402 2.46 29.34 18.24
C VAL A 402 2.08 29.85 16.85
N ASP A 403 2.38 31.13 16.58
CA ASP A 403 2.02 31.84 15.34
C ASP A 403 2.51 31.13 14.07
N HIS A 404 3.64 30.42 14.14
CA HIS A 404 4.12 29.60 13.02
C HIS A 404 3.05 28.59 12.56
N TYR A 405 2.44 27.85 13.49
CA TYR A 405 1.42 26.86 13.16
C TYR A 405 0.08 27.47 12.78
N ALA A 406 -0.25 28.64 13.35
CA ALA A 406 -1.37 29.44 12.88
C ALA A 406 -1.20 29.83 11.40
N GLY A 407 0.00 30.27 11.02
CA GLY A 407 0.36 30.57 9.63
C GLY A 407 0.29 29.36 8.70
N VAL A 408 0.80 28.20 9.14
CA VAL A 408 0.71 26.94 8.39
C VAL A 408 -0.75 26.55 8.14
N LEU A 409 -1.60 26.58 9.17
CA LEU A 409 -3.03 26.30 9.04
C LEU A 409 -3.69 27.28 8.06
N LYS A 410 -3.45 28.58 8.23
CA LYS A 410 -4.02 29.62 7.36
C LYS A 410 -3.64 29.41 5.91
N GLY A 411 -2.37 29.16 5.61
CA GLY A 411 -1.89 28.90 4.25
C GLY A 411 -2.48 27.64 3.61
N LEU A 412 -2.76 26.59 4.41
CA LEU A 412 -3.47 25.40 3.94
C LEU A 412 -4.93 25.73 3.57
N ILE A 413 -5.63 26.50 4.40
CA ILE A 413 -7.01 26.92 4.13
C ILE A 413 -7.06 27.86 2.91
N GLU A 414 -6.11 28.78 2.75
CA GLU A 414 -5.99 29.64 1.57
C GLU A 414 -5.85 28.83 0.28
N ARG A 415 -4.98 27.81 0.26
CA ARG A 415 -4.85 26.89 -0.88
C ARG A 415 -6.13 26.08 -1.12
N HIS A 416 -6.80 25.62 -0.05
CA HIS A 416 -8.09 24.95 -0.15
C HIS A 416 -9.14 25.82 -0.84
N VAL A 417 -9.29 27.08 -0.40
CA VAL A 417 -10.22 28.04 -1.01
C VAL A 417 -9.84 28.33 -2.46
N ALA A 418 -8.56 28.52 -2.76
CA ALA A 418 -8.10 28.74 -4.12
C ALA A 418 -8.38 27.55 -5.06
N ALA A 419 -8.24 26.32 -4.56
CA ALA A 419 -8.46 25.10 -5.33
C ALA A 419 -9.94 24.71 -5.47
N THR A 420 -10.75 24.96 -4.43
CA THR A 420 -12.12 24.43 -4.33
C THR A 420 -13.22 25.49 -4.39
N GLN A 421 -12.88 26.77 -4.16
CA GLN A 421 -13.84 27.85 -3.92
C GLN A 421 -14.79 27.55 -2.75
N SER A 422 -14.27 26.87 -1.70
CA SER A 422 -15.01 26.55 -0.49
C SER A 422 -15.55 27.81 0.20
N THR A 423 -16.87 27.85 0.41
CA THR A 423 -17.54 28.92 1.15
C THR A 423 -17.23 28.87 2.64
N LEU A 424 -17.07 27.67 3.21
CA LEU A 424 -16.66 27.50 4.61
C LEU A 424 -15.21 27.99 4.81
N GLY A 425 -14.29 27.56 3.95
CA GLY A 425 -12.90 28.00 4.02
C GLY A 425 -12.78 29.52 3.90
N ASP A 426 -13.50 30.14 2.96
CA ASP A 426 -13.50 31.60 2.79
C ASP A 426 -14.03 32.33 4.03
N ARG A 427 -15.11 31.83 4.65
CA ARG A 427 -15.63 32.37 5.92
C ARG A 427 -14.58 32.26 7.05
N LEU A 428 -13.96 31.09 7.20
CA LEU A 428 -12.95 30.86 8.23
C LEU A 428 -11.73 31.76 8.04
N LEU A 429 -11.35 32.09 6.81
CA LEU A 429 -10.26 33.05 6.55
C LEU A 429 -10.63 34.48 6.92
N ARG A 430 -11.87 34.90 6.66
CA ARG A 430 -12.35 36.25 7.04
C ARG A 430 -12.46 36.44 8.55
N GLU A 431 -12.83 35.38 9.26
CA GLU A 431 -13.03 35.37 10.72
C GLU A 431 -11.89 34.66 11.46
N PHE A 432 -10.71 34.52 10.85
CA PHE A 432 -9.64 33.64 11.30
C PHE A 432 -9.22 33.91 12.75
N ASP A 433 -9.05 35.17 13.14
CA ASP A 433 -8.63 35.54 14.49
C ASP A 433 -9.67 35.14 15.56
N ARG A 434 -10.96 35.07 15.20
CA ARG A 434 -12.02 34.58 16.08
C ARG A 434 -12.08 33.06 16.10
N GLU A 435 -11.90 32.44 14.94
CA GLU A 435 -12.12 31.01 14.76
C GLU A 435 -10.89 30.15 15.12
N ILE A 436 -9.69 30.73 15.19
CA ILE A 436 -8.47 29.99 15.52
C ILE A 436 -8.55 29.27 16.88
N GLY A 437 -9.25 29.87 17.85
CA GLY A 437 -9.51 29.26 19.16
C GLY A 437 -10.35 27.99 19.10
N ASN A 438 -11.12 27.80 18.02
CA ASN A 438 -11.95 26.60 17.79
C ASN A 438 -11.16 25.46 17.12
N PHE A 439 -9.89 25.67 16.77
CA PHE A 439 -9.05 24.61 16.23
C PHE A 439 -8.33 23.84 17.33
N TRP A 440 -8.30 22.53 17.17
CA TRP A 440 -7.38 21.64 17.86
C TRP A 440 -6.17 21.37 16.97
N GLN A 441 -4.97 21.48 17.54
CA GLN A 441 -3.72 20.99 16.98
C GLN A 441 -3.42 19.61 17.57
N ILE A 442 -3.26 18.62 16.70
CA ILE A 442 -2.96 17.22 17.06
C ILE A 442 -1.52 16.93 16.65
N VAL A 443 -0.72 16.49 17.63
CA VAL A 443 0.72 16.28 17.44
C VAL A 443 1.13 14.94 18.06
N PRO A 444 1.84 14.06 17.34
CA PRO A 444 2.40 12.84 17.89
C PRO A 444 3.39 13.12 19.02
N LYS A 445 3.28 12.37 20.12
CA LYS A 445 4.14 12.53 21.30
C LYS A 445 5.63 12.42 20.96
N GLU A 446 5.97 11.49 20.06
CA GLU A 446 7.36 11.25 19.64
C GLU A 446 7.97 12.36 18.77
N LEU A 447 7.15 13.29 18.25
CA LEU A 447 7.61 14.43 17.46
C LEU A 447 7.86 15.68 18.30
N LEU A 448 7.36 15.76 19.53
CA LEU A 448 7.38 17.00 20.33
C LEU A 448 8.77 17.61 20.54
N ASP A 449 9.80 16.76 20.64
CA ASP A 449 11.19 17.18 20.82
C ASP A 449 12.00 17.16 19.50
N LYS A 450 11.35 16.82 18.38
CA LYS A 450 11.97 16.69 17.05
C LYS A 450 11.49 17.76 16.06
N LEU A 451 10.44 18.50 16.40
CA LEU A 451 9.94 19.59 15.57
C LEU A 451 10.90 20.78 15.64
N GLU A 452 11.21 21.36 14.48
CA GLU A 452 12.08 22.53 14.36
C GLU A 452 11.53 23.74 15.14
N VAL A 453 10.21 23.96 15.04
CA VAL A 453 9.49 24.95 15.85
C VAL A 453 8.71 24.21 16.94
N PRO A 454 8.95 24.47 18.23
CA PRO A 454 8.16 23.86 19.29
C PRO A 454 6.67 24.23 19.18
N VAL A 455 5.81 23.32 19.62
CA VAL A 455 4.35 23.50 19.55
C VAL A 455 3.77 24.26 20.74
N THR A 456 4.58 24.57 21.77
CA THR A 456 4.17 25.33 22.96
C THR A 456 5.07 26.55 23.19
N ALA A 457 4.46 27.67 23.61
CA ALA A 457 5.17 28.95 23.75
C ALA A 457 6.33 28.90 24.77
N ALA A 458 6.16 28.14 25.86
CA ALA A 458 7.18 28.00 26.91
C ALA A 458 8.47 27.30 26.45
N ARG A 459 8.38 26.44 25.43
CA ARG A 459 9.55 25.75 24.84
C ARG A 459 10.26 26.61 23.81
N THR A 460 9.53 27.45 23.07
CA THR A 460 10.10 28.37 22.08
C THR A 460 11.06 29.39 22.73
N GLN A 461 10.71 29.92 23.91
CA GLN A 461 11.56 30.84 24.65
C GLN A 461 12.88 30.21 25.14
N LYS A 462 12.90 28.89 25.39
CA LYS A 462 14.12 28.15 25.76
C LYS A 462 14.99 27.75 24.59
N ALA A 463 14.44 27.64 23.38
CA ALA A 463 15.20 27.34 22.17
C ALA A 463 15.85 28.58 21.54
N GLN A 464 15.32 29.77 21.85
CA GLN A 464 15.85 31.07 21.41
C GLN A 464 16.88 31.67 22.37
N ALA A 465 16.99 31.14 23.58
CA ALA A 465 18.02 31.47 24.58
C ALA A 465 19.15 30.46 24.52
#